data_AF-A0A7W1FX97-F1
#
_entry.id   AF-A0A7W1FX97-F1
#
_cell.length_a   1.000
_cell.length_b   1.000
_cell.length_c   1.000
_cell.angle_alpha   90.00
_cell.angle_beta   90.00
_cell.angle_gamma   90.00
#
_symmetry.space_group_name_H-M   'P 1'
#
loop_
_entity.id
_entity.type
_entity.pdbx_description
1 polymer ?
#
loop_
_entity_poly.entity_id
_entity_poly.type
_entity_poly.pdbx_seq_one_letter_code
_entity_poly.pdbx_strand_id
1 'polypeptide(L)'
;MGFWSKVWHAVKSVVRQIVRVIVTIVHNIIPNGFDLLLGFLKWPEKHMRIHIFILTDPLTKKPVMSSADLTASIDFAKTTFKDKFNVKLHKYSEAWVEILTDTPPDDALEPGCGSDLYGQEFGEAGNYYAKHTAGWNALPISLTYPITVFVVRDVKGKEGCSLGPMTDWVVIDPAGVMSTNTLAHEIGHACNLWHSKTKSNLMYHNDDRGNNSKWFQRNLLRSCRHVNYY
;
A
#
# COMPACT_ATOMS: atom_id res chain seq x y z
N MET A 1 -9.77 -28.25 8.64
CA MET A 1 -10.17 -27.59 7.38
C MET A 1 -9.89 -28.54 6.20
N GLY A 2 -10.88 -28.77 5.33
CA GLY A 2 -10.79 -29.76 4.24
C GLY A 2 -9.98 -29.28 3.02
N PHE A 3 -9.40 -30.23 2.28
CA PHE A 3 -8.62 -30.02 1.04
C PHE A 3 -9.35 -29.09 0.04
N TRP A 4 -10.65 -29.28 -0.14
CA TRP A 4 -11.49 -28.46 -1.01
C TRP A 4 -11.56 -26.98 -0.62
N SER A 5 -11.52 -26.66 0.68
CA SER A 5 -11.48 -25.27 1.16
C SER A 5 -10.18 -24.59 0.75
N LYS A 6 -9.05 -25.28 0.89
CA LYS A 6 -7.73 -24.75 0.52
C LYS A 6 -7.64 -24.48 -0.98
N VAL A 7 -8.14 -25.42 -1.80
CA VAL A 7 -8.20 -25.26 -3.27
C VAL A 7 -9.05 -24.04 -3.64
N TRP A 8 -10.21 -23.86 -3.01
CA TRP A 8 -11.08 -22.72 -3.28
C TRP A 8 -10.45 -21.37 -2.90
N HIS A 9 -9.72 -21.29 -1.78
CA HIS A 9 -8.98 -20.09 -1.39
C HIS A 9 -7.87 -19.77 -2.40
N ALA A 10 -7.10 -20.77 -2.82
CA ALA A 10 -6.07 -20.59 -3.83
C ALA A 10 -6.65 -20.06 -5.15
N VAL A 11 -7.76 -20.62 -5.63
CA VAL A 11 -8.45 -20.17 -6.85
C VAL A 11 -8.91 -18.72 -6.72
N LYS A 12 -9.53 -18.34 -5.60
CA LYS A 12 -9.95 -16.94 -5.36
C LYS A 12 -8.78 -15.97 -5.39
N SER A 13 -7.67 -16.31 -4.74
CA SER A 13 -6.46 -15.47 -4.74
C SER A 13 -5.87 -15.34 -6.14
N VAL A 14 -5.81 -16.43 -6.92
CA VAL A 14 -5.34 -16.39 -8.32
C VAL A 14 -6.22 -15.49 -9.18
N VAL A 15 -7.55 -15.64 -9.11
CA VAL A 15 -8.49 -14.79 -9.86
C VAL A 15 -8.32 -13.31 -9.48
N ARG A 16 -8.21 -13.00 -8.19
CA ARG A 16 -7.95 -11.63 -7.70
C ARG A 16 -6.66 -11.06 -8.28
N GLN A 17 -5.58 -11.84 -8.29
CA GLN A 17 -4.30 -11.42 -8.88
C GLN A 17 -4.41 -11.16 -10.38
N ILE A 18 -5.05 -12.07 -11.14
CA ILE A 18 -5.26 -11.89 -12.57
C ILE A 18 -6.07 -10.61 -12.85
N VAL A 19 -7.16 -10.38 -12.14
CA VAL A 19 -7.99 -9.17 -12.28
C VAL A 19 -7.15 -7.91 -11.99
N ARG A 20 -6.37 -7.92 -10.89
CA ARG A 20 -5.50 -6.80 -10.53
C ARG A 20 -4.44 -6.53 -11.59
N VAL A 21 -3.79 -7.55 -12.13
CA VAL A 21 -2.79 -7.43 -13.20
C VAL A 21 -3.43 -6.86 -14.47
N ILE A 22 -4.60 -7.38 -14.88
CA ILE A 22 -5.33 -6.88 -16.06
C ILE A 22 -5.72 -5.41 -15.87
N VAL A 23 -6.31 -5.06 -14.72
CA VAL A 23 -6.68 -3.67 -14.41
C VAL A 23 -5.46 -2.76 -14.42
N THR A 24 -4.33 -3.20 -13.86
CA THR A 24 -3.07 -2.47 -13.89
C THR A 24 -2.55 -2.29 -15.32
N ILE A 25 -2.59 -3.32 -16.16
CA ILE A 25 -2.17 -3.24 -17.57
C ILE A 25 -3.08 -2.26 -18.33
N VAL A 26 -4.40 -2.37 -18.21
CA VAL A 26 -5.37 -1.49 -18.86
C VAL A 26 -5.18 -0.03 -18.43
N HIS A 27 -5.00 0.22 -17.12
CA HIS A 27 -4.71 1.55 -16.60
C HIS A 27 -3.31 2.05 -16.95
N ASN A 28 -2.35 1.17 -17.19
CA ASN A 28 -1.01 1.59 -17.60
C ASN A 28 -0.91 1.88 -19.10
N ILE A 29 -1.76 1.29 -19.93
CA ILE A 29 -1.67 1.40 -21.39
C ILE A 29 -2.53 2.56 -21.96
N ILE A 30 -3.72 2.81 -21.42
CA ILE A 30 -4.71 3.70 -22.08
C ILE A 30 -4.60 5.19 -21.62
N PRO A 31 -4.42 5.53 -20.34
CA PRO A 31 -4.33 6.92 -19.86
C PRO A 31 -2.89 7.46 -19.69
N ASN A 32 -1.86 6.61 -19.58
CA ASN A 32 -0.53 7.02 -19.10
C ASN A 32 0.47 7.43 -20.18
N GLY A 33 0.15 7.22 -21.47
CA GLY A 33 1.01 7.71 -22.56
C GLY A 33 1.23 9.23 -22.48
N PHE A 34 0.20 9.99 -22.05
CA PHE A 34 0.28 11.45 -21.91
C PHE A 34 1.22 11.91 -20.79
N ASP A 35 1.16 11.32 -19.59
CA ASP A 35 2.05 11.71 -18.49
C ASP A 35 3.50 11.30 -18.78
N LEU A 36 3.70 10.11 -19.37
CA LEU A 36 5.03 9.58 -19.67
C LEU A 36 5.73 10.33 -20.82
N LEU A 37 4.97 10.88 -21.79
CA LEU A 37 5.48 11.65 -22.94
C LEU A 37 5.53 13.16 -22.71
N LEU A 38 4.60 13.75 -21.94
CA LEU A 38 4.46 15.21 -21.78
C LEU A 38 4.70 15.71 -20.35
N GLY A 39 5.13 14.84 -19.44
CA GLY A 39 5.31 15.14 -18.03
C GLY A 39 6.38 16.17 -17.65
N PHE A 40 6.94 16.89 -18.62
CA PHE A 40 7.83 18.02 -18.41
C PHE A 40 7.10 19.37 -18.49
N LEU A 41 5.85 19.42 -18.94
CA LEU A 41 4.98 20.60 -18.85
C LEU A 41 4.01 20.47 -17.68
N LYS A 42 4.12 21.37 -16.68
CA LYS A 42 3.18 21.63 -15.58
C LYS A 42 2.18 20.50 -15.31
N TRP A 43 2.62 19.47 -14.58
CA TRP A 43 1.74 18.38 -14.16
C TRP A 43 0.52 18.91 -13.40
N PRO A 44 -0.72 18.64 -13.83
CA PRO A 44 -1.89 18.89 -13.01
C PRO A 44 -1.83 18.05 -11.72
N GLU A 45 -2.37 18.59 -10.62
CA GLU A 45 -2.44 17.84 -9.37
C GLU A 45 -3.30 16.59 -9.57
N LYS A 46 -2.82 15.45 -9.06
CA LYS A 46 -3.60 14.21 -8.97
C LYS A 46 -3.93 13.92 -7.50
N HIS A 47 -4.81 12.97 -7.28
CA HIS A 47 -5.31 12.54 -6.00
C HIS A 47 -4.97 11.06 -5.78
N MET A 48 -4.79 10.68 -4.53
CA MET A 48 -4.67 9.28 -4.11
C MET A 48 -5.40 9.14 -2.77
N ARG A 49 -6.20 8.08 -2.62
CA ARG A 49 -6.91 7.80 -1.37
C ARG A 49 -6.20 6.71 -0.58
N ILE A 50 -6.09 6.90 0.73
CA ILE A 50 -5.45 5.95 1.65
C ILE A 50 -6.39 5.67 2.82
N HIS A 51 -6.43 4.42 3.27
CA HIS A 51 -7.06 4.01 4.53
C HIS A 51 -6.03 3.27 5.37
N ILE A 52 -5.86 3.66 6.63
CA ILE A 52 -4.92 3.00 7.54
C ILE A 52 -5.72 2.23 8.58
N PHE A 53 -5.47 0.92 8.68
CA PHE A 53 -6.03 0.06 9.72
C PHE A 53 -4.94 -0.31 10.72
N ILE A 54 -5.21 -0.12 12.01
CA ILE A 54 -4.40 -0.68 13.09
C ILE A 54 -5.03 -2.00 13.51
N LEU A 55 -4.25 -3.07 13.43
CA LEU A 55 -4.71 -4.38 13.89
C LEU A 55 -4.75 -4.43 15.42
N THR A 56 -5.71 -5.19 15.95
CA THR A 56 -5.78 -5.48 17.38
C THR A 56 -5.01 -6.76 17.69
N ASP A 57 -4.12 -6.69 18.67
CA ASP A 57 -3.39 -7.83 19.18
C ASP A 57 -4.36 -8.75 19.98
N PRO A 58 -4.55 -10.03 19.58
CA PRO A 58 -5.47 -10.93 20.25
C PRO A 58 -5.03 -11.35 21.65
N LEU A 59 -3.73 -11.25 21.97
CA LEU A 59 -3.17 -11.60 23.28
C LEU A 59 -3.47 -10.50 24.29
N THR A 60 -3.27 -9.25 23.90
CA THR A 60 -3.45 -8.10 24.80
C THR A 60 -4.84 -7.47 24.71
N LYS A 61 -5.61 -7.80 23.65
CA LYS A 61 -6.88 -7.15 23.28
C LYS A 61 -6.75 -5.64 23.08
N LYS A 62 -5.56 -5.18 22.72
CA LYS A 62 -5.25 -3.77 22.47
C LYS A 62 -4.78 -3.58 21.03
N PRO A 63 -4.99 -2.39 20.45
CA PRO A 63 -4.36 -2.03 19.17
C PRO A 63 -2.84 -2.19 19.27
N VAL A 64 -2.19 -2.61 18.19
CA VAL A 64 -0.72 -2.74 18.16
C VAL A 64 0.00 -1.41 18.46
N MET A 65 -0.65 -0.28 18.19
CA MET A 65 -0.19 1.05 18.58
C MET A 65 -1.33 2.08 18.63
N SER A 66 -1.03 3.29 19.12
CA SER A 66 -1.98 4.39 19.12
C SER A 66 -2.12 5.00 17.73
N SER A 67 -3.32 5.47 17.38
CA SER A 67 -3.53 6.25 16.14
C SER A 67 -2.75 7.56 16.12
N ALA A 68 -2.43 8.12 17.29
CA ALA A 68 -1.69 9.37 17.40
C ALA A 68 -0.25 9.24 16.86
N ASP A 69 0.37 8.08 17.04
CA ASP A 69 1.75 7.80 16.67
C ASP A 69 1.95 7.83 15.14
N LEU A 70 0.89 7.62 14.36
CA LEU A 70 0.90 7.69 12.90
C LEU A 70 0.94 9.11 12.33
N THR A 71 0.72 10.14 13.15
CA THR A 71 0.56 11.52 12.66
C THR A 71 1.79 11.96 11.85
N ALA A 72 3.00 11.73 12.38
CA ALA A 72 4.24 12.16 11.75
C ALA A 72 4.49 11.44 10.41
N SER A 73 4.23 10.14 10.32
CA SER A 73 4.43 9.37 9.08
C SER A 73 3.38 9.73 8.03
N ILE A 74 2.13 9.95 8.43
CA ILE A 74 1.05 10.43 7.55
C ILE A 74 1.41 11.81 6.98
N ASP A 75 1.86 12.74 7.82
CA ASP A 75 2.17 14.10 7.38
C ASP A 75 3.42 14.15 6.50
N PHE A 76 4.42 13.31 6.78
CA PHE A 76 5.56 13.11 5.89
C PHE A 76 5.11 12.57 4.52
N ALA A 77 4.21 11.58 4.50
CA ALA A 77 3.66 11.04 3.25
C ALA A 77 2.88 12.12 2.48
N LYS A 78 1.98 12.86 3.13
CA LYS A 78 1.24 13.96 2.47
C LYS A 78 2.18 14.98 1.83
N THR A 79 3.18 15.43 2.57
CA THR A 79 4.16 16.42 2.12
C THR A 79 4.98 15.87 0.95
N THR A 80 5.50 14.65 1.08
CA THR A 80 6.34 14.03 0.04
C THR A 80 5.56 13.81 -1.25
N PHE A 81 4.35 13.26 -1.17
CA PHE A 81 3.51 13.02 -2.35
C PHE A 81 3.09 14.33 -3.02
N LYS A 82 2.77 15.36 -2.23
CA LYS A 82 2.42 16.68 -2.75
C LYS A 82 3.62 17.35 -3.44
N ASP A 83 4.76 17.45 -2.78
CA ASP A 83 5.89 18.25 -3.26
C ASP A 83 6.67 17.55 -4.38
N LYS A 84 6.77 16.22 -4.31
CA LYS A 84 7.68 15.47 -5.18
C LYS A 84 6.97 14.79 -6.33
N PHE A 85 5.65 14.57 -6.21
CA PHE A 85 4.85 13.88 -7.21
C PHE A 85 3.64 14.72 -7.69
N ASN A 86 3.36 15.86 -7.07
CA ASN A 86 2.14 16.63 -7.26
C ASN A 86 0.87 15.77 -7.14
N VAL A 87 0.86 14.92 -6.10
CA VAL A 87 -0.26 14.06 -5.73
C VAL A 87 -0.73 14.43 -4.34
N LYS A 88 -1.99 14.80 -4.20
CA LYS A 88 -2.63 15.09 -2.92
C LYS A 88 -3.25 13.82 -2.34
N LEU A 89 -2.79 13.45 -1.15
CA LEU A 89 -3.35 12.32 -0.41
C LEU A 89 -4.66 12.72 0.27
N HIS A 90 -5.64 11.82 0.24
CA HIS A 90 -6.92 11.96 0.94
C HIS A 90 -7.22 10.72 1.78
N LYS A 91 -7.91 10.92 2.90
CA LYS A 91 -8.51 9.81 3.64
C LYS A 91 -9.59 9.13 2.79
N TYR A 92 -9.64 7.81 2.82
CA TYR A 92 -10.69 7.06 2.14
C TYR A 92 -12.02 7.08 2.92
N SER A 93 -11.96 7.06 4.25
CA SER A 93 -13.11 7.10 5.16
C SER A 93 -13.20 8.43 5.93
N GLU A 94 -14.07 8.49 6.95
CA GLU A 94 -14.17 9.65 7.83
C GLU A 94 -12.88 9.96 8.61
N ALA A 95 -12.01 8.96 8.81
CA ALA A 95 -10.72 9.12 9.47
C ALA A 95 -9.58 8.62 8.58
N TRP A 96 -8.36 9.08 8.84
CA TRP A 96 -7.16 8.50 8.21
C TRP A 96 -6.87 7.10 8.75
N VAL A 97 -7.14 6.91 10.04
CA VAL A 97 -6.78 5.73 10.82
C VAL A 97 -8.03 5.16 11.47
N GLU A 98 -8.19 3.85 11.35
CA GLU A 98 -9.25 3.07 11.97
C GLU A 98 -8.62 1.87 12.68
N ILE A 99 -9.19 1.45 13.81
CA ILE A 99 -8.72 0.29 14.56
C ILE A 99 -9.64 -0.88 14.22
N LEU A 100 -9.08 -1.97 13.70
CA LEU A 100 -9.84 -3.20 13.45
C LEU A 100 -9.99 -3.98 14.74
N THR A 101 -11.24 -4.30 15.08
CA THR A 101 -11.58 -5.04 16.30
C THR A 101 -11.74 -6.54 16.07
N ASP A 102 -11.78 -7.00 14.82
CA ASP A 102 -11.84 -8.42 14.52
C ASP A 102 -10.47 -9.06 14.74
N THR A 103 -10.47 -10.35 15.10
CA THR A 103 -9.23 -11.07 15.42
C THR A 103 -8.46 -11.38 14.13
N PRO A 104 -7.28 -10.80 13.92
CA PRO A 104 -6.43 -11.19 12.80
C PRO A 104 -5.81 -12.58 13.04
N PRO A 105 -5.57 -13.37 11.98
CA PRO A 105 -4.71 -14.55 12.09
C PRO A 105 -3.25 -14.12 12.38
N ASP A 106 -2.45 -15.00 12.98
CA ASP A 106 -1.07 -14.69 13.36
C ASP A 106 -0.22 -14.27 12.15
N ASP A 107 -0.42 -14.90 10.98
CA ASP A 107 0.26 -14.54 9.74
C ASP A 107 -0.09 -13.12 9.23
N ALA A 108 -1.22 -12.54 9.66
CA ALA A 108 -1.57 -11.15 9.37
C ALA A 108 -1.02 -10.16 10.41
N LEU A 109 -0.67 -10.64 11.61
CA LEU A 109 -0.02 -9.80 12.62
C LEU A 109 1.49 -9.77 12.48
N GLU A 110 2.07 -10.88 12.00
CA GLU A 110 3.50 -11.05 11.86
C GLU A 110 3.87 -11.54 10.44
N PRO A 111 3.49 -10.77 9.39
CA PRO A 111 3.79 -11.12 8.03
C PRO A 111 5.30 -11.20 7.78
N GLY A 112 5.70 -12.06 6.85
CA GLY A 112 7.02 -11.98 6.24
C GLY A 112 7.13 -10.80 5.28
N CYS A 113 8.20 -10.74 4.49
CA CYS A 113 8.31 -9.80 3.38
C CYS A 113 8.89 -10.48 2.13
N GLY A 114 8.63 -9.92 0.95
CA GLY A 114 9.08 -10.51 -0.33
C GLY A 114 8.37 -11.83 -0.64
N SER A 115 9.13 -12.90 -0.84
CA SER A 115 8.58 -14.23 -1.17
C SER A 115 7.64 -14.78 -0.10
N ASP A 116 7.92 -14.48 1.17
CA ASP A 116 7.16 -14.99 2.30
C ASP A 116 5.77 -14.35 2.34
N LEU A 117 5.71 -13.02 2.22
CA LEU A 117 4.45 -12.29 2.12
C LEU A 117 3.66 -12.68 0.87
N TYR A 118 4.37 -12.92 -0.24
CA TYR A 118 3.74 -13.41 -1.46
C TYR A 118 3.10 -14.79 -1.26
N GLY A 119 3.74 -15.71 -0.52
CA GLY A 119 3.14 -16.98 -0.14
C GLY A 119 1.92 -16.81 0.78
N GLN A 120 2.03 -15.91 1.77
CA GLN A 120 0.96 -15.61 2.72
C GLN A 120 -0.28 -14.94 2.07
N GLU A 121 -0.12 -14.26 0.93
CA GLU A 121 -1.23 -13.71 0.14
C GLU A 121 -2.22 -14.79 -0.36
N PHE A 122 -1.78 -16.04 -0.49
CA PHE A 122 -2.62 -17.19 -0.84
C PHE A 122 -3.20 -17.93 0.39
N GLY A 123 -2.89 -17.45 1.59
CA GLY A 123 -3.30 -18.04 2.86
C GLY A 123 -4.33 -17.21 3.65
N GLU A 124 -4.32 -17.39 4.97
CA GLU A 124 -5.25 -16.70 5.88
C GLU A 124 -4.97 -15.20 5.95
N ALA A 125 -3.70 -14.79 5.95
CA ALA A 125 -3.31 -13.38 5.96
C ALA A 125 -3.83 -12.63 4.73
N GLY A 126 -3.58 -13.15 3.52
CA GLY A 126 -4.11 -12.53 2.28
C GLY A 126 -5.63 -12.45 2.24
N ASN A 127 -6.33 -13.46 2.75
CA ASN A 127 -7.79 -13.42 2.88
C ASN A 127 -8.25 -12.35 3.88
N TYR A 128 -7.56 -12.25 5.03
CA TYR A 128 -7.84 -11.25 6.05
C TYR A 128 -7.62 -9.83 5.51
N TYR A 129 -6.49 -9.56 4.86
CA TYR A 129 -6.23 -8.26 4.26
C TYR A 129 -7.21 -7.92 3.14
N ALA A 130 -7.54 -8.88 2.28
CA ALA A 130 -8.49 -8.65 1.20
C ALA A 130 -9.92 -8.36 1.68
N LYS A 131 -10.35 -8.96 2.79
CA LYS A 131 -11.63 -8.67 3.43
C LYS A 131 -11.73 -7.22 3.89
N HIS A 132 -10.61 -6.64 4.35
CA HIS A 132 -10.56 -5.27 4.88
C HIS A 132 -10.00 -4.24 3.90
N THR A 133 -9.57 -4.66 2.71
CA THR A 133 -9.02 -3.75 1.71
C THR A 133 -10.11 -2.77 1.27
N ALA A 134 -9.85 -1.48 1.46
CA ALA A 134 -10.76 -0.40 1.09
C ALA A 134 -11.10 -0.44 -0.41
N GLY A 135 -12.33 -0.09 -0.77
CA GLY A 135 -12.81 -0.06 -2.15
C GLY A 135 -13.09 -1.43 -2.80
N TRP A 136 -12.80 -2.55 -2.13
CA TRP A 136 -13.07 -3.89 -2.65
C TRP A 136 -14.47 -4.39 -2.26
N ASN A 137 -15.52 -3.78 -2.80
CA ASN A 137 -16.92 -4.20 -2.61
C ASN A 137 -17.53 -4.73 -3.91
N ALA A 138 -17.14 -5.94 -4.34
CA ALA A 138 -17.77 -6.84 -5.35
C ALA A 138 -18.20 -6.26 -6.73
N LEU A 139 -18.19 -4.96 -6.93
CA LEU A 139 -18.58 -4.23 -8.13
C LEU A 139 -17.35 -3.46 -8.61
N PRO A 140 -16.74 -3.85 -9.75
CA PRO A 140 -15.55 -3.20 -10.32
C PRO A 140 -15.90 -1.87 -11.00
N ILE A 141 -16.81 -1.08 -10.40
CA ILE A 141 -17.30 0.20 -10.92
C ILE A 141 -16.55 1.38 -10.27
N SER A 142 -15.81 1.15 -9.18
CA SER A 142 -14.95 2.20 -8.62
C SER A 142 -13.75 2.43 -9.52
N LEU A 143 -13.72 3.58 -10.19
CA LEU A 143 -12.57 4.13 -10.92
C LEU A 143 -11.44 4.62 -9.97
N THR A 144 -11.61 4.45 -8.65
CA THR A 144 -10.64 4.82 -7.62
C THR A 144 -10.27 3.58 -6.80
N TYR A 145 -8.99 3.19 -6.79
CA TYR A 145 -8.49 2.12 -5.93
C TYR A 145 -7.70 2.77 -4.79
N PRO A 146 -8.25 2.88 -3.57
CA PRO A 146 -7.46 3.35 -2.44
C PRO A 146 -6.34 2.35 -2.12
N ILE A 147 -5.27 2.84 -1.49
CA ILE A 147 -4.26 1.97 -0.89
C ILE A 147 -4.63 1.76 0.58
N THR A 148 -4.72 0.51 1.00
CA THR A 148 -4.95 0.15 2.41
C THR A 148 -3.63 -0.11 3.10
N VAL A 149 -3.38 0.53 4.24
CA VAL A 149 -2.16 0.32 5.04
C VAL A 149 -2.58 -0.46 6.27
N PHE A 150 -2.00 -1.63 6.48
CA PHE A 150 -2.19 -2.40 7.71
C PHE A 150 -1.02 -2.18 8.63
N VAL A 151 -1.29 -1.63 9.81
CA VAL A 151 -0.33 -1.54 10.91
C VAL A 151 -0.43 -2.85 11.69
N VAL A 152 0.62 -3.66 11.56
CA VAL A 152 0.72 -5.01 12.10
C VAL A 152 1.65 -5.02 13.32
N ARG A 153 1.81 -6.17 13.99
CA ARG A 153 2.66 -6.27 15.19
C ARG A 153 4.15 -6.22 14.82
N ASP A 154 4.54 -6.97 13.80
CA ASP A 154 5.93 -7.07 13.32
C ASP A 154 5.94 -7.40 11.83
N VAL A 155 6.82 -6.79 11.04
CA VAL A 155 7.10 -7.26 9.67
C VAL A 155 8.45 -7.96 9.72
N LYS A 156 8.45 -9.29 9.69
CA LYS A 156 9.64 -10.09 10.05
C LYS A 156 10.92 -9.66 9.32
N GLY A 157 11.86 -9.09 10.07
CA GLY A 157 13.17 -8.64 9.57
C GLY A 157 13.13 -7.38 8.70
N LYS A 158 12.03 -6.63 8.73
CA LYS A 158 11.77 -5.36 8.03
C LYS A 158 10.96 -4.43 8.94
N GLU A 159 10.61 -3.26 8.42
CA GLU A 159 9.75 -2.26 9.08
C GLU A 159 8.43 -2.05 8.32
N GLY A 160 8.40 -2.53 7.09
CA GLY A 160 7.32 -2.36 6.14
C GLY A 160 7.51 -3.33 4.98
N CYS A 161 6.41 -3.63 4.31
CA CYS A 161 6.45 -4.42 3.09
C CYS A 161 5.26 -4.12 2.17
N SER A 162 5.55 -4.21 0.88
CA SER A 162 4.59 -4.08 -0.19
C SER A 162 4.84 -5.18 -1.21
N LEU A 163 3.76 -5.82 -1.66
CA LEU A 163 3.80 -6.74 -2.81
C LEU A 163 3.74 -5.98 -4.15
N GLY A 164 3.97 -4.68 -4.12
CA GLY A 164 3.98 -3.81 -5.27
C GLY A 164 2.59 -3.71 -5.92
N PRO A 165 2.50 -3.64 -7.25
CA PRO A 165 1.23 -3.43 -7.95
C PRO A 165 0.29 -4.65 -7.92
N MET A 166 0.68 -5.74 -7.27
CA MET A 166 -0.10 -6.98 -7.15
C MET A 166 -1.16 -6.93 -6.03
N THR A 167 -1.03 -5.97 -5.11
CA THR A 167 -2.00 -5.75 -4.04
C THR A 167 -2.47 -4.30 -4.03
N ASP A 168 -3.59 -4.05 -3.36
CA ASP A 168 -4.09 -2.71 -3.06
C ASP A 168 -3.79 -2.34 -1.60
N TRP A 169 -2.85 -3.07 -0.98
CA TRP A 169 -2.51 -2.91 0.42
C TRP A 169 -1.01 -3.08 0.66
N VAL A 170 -0.55 -2.46 1.74
CA VAL A 170 0.81 -2.55 2.28
C VAL A 170 0.73 -2.85 3.78
N VAL A 171 1.82 -3.37 4.34
CA VAL A 171 1.95 -3.62 5.79
C VAL A 171 3.10 -2.80 6.34
N ILE A 172 2.94 -2.27 7.55
CA ILE A 172 3.99 -1.59 8.33
C ILE A 172 3.88 -2.02 9.79
N ASP A 173 5.00 -2.09 10.49
CA ASP A 173 5.02 -2.34 11.95
C ASP A 173 5.26 -1.03 12.73
N PRO A 174 5.24 -1.06 14.08
CA PRO A 174 5.47 0.14 14.87
C PRO A 174 6.84 0.78 14.63
N ALA A 175 7.90 0.01 14.36
CA ALA A 175 9.22 0.57 14.05
C ALA A 175 9.17 1.34 12.71
N GLY A 176 8.48 0.80 11.71
CA GLY A 176 8.21 1.47 10.45
C GLY A 176 7.32 2.70 10.57
N VAL A 177 6.36 2.72 11.49
CA VAL A 177 5.60 3.95 11.75
C VAL A 177 6.50 5.04 12.35
N MET A 178 7.36 4.68 13.30
CA MET A 178 8.29 5.61 13.94
C MET A 178 9.38 6.09 12.97
N SER A 179 9.75 5.26 12.00
CA SER A 179 10.51 5.65 10.82
C SER A 179 9.63 6.46 9.86
N THR A 180 9.55 7.78 10.12
CA THR A 180 8.62 8.72 9.45
C THR A 180 8.46 8.58 7.93
N ASN A 181 9.46 8.06 7.22
CA ASN A 181 9.45 7.89 5.77
C ASN A 181 9.00 6.50 5.27
N THR A 182 8.94 5.46 6.12
CA THR A 182 8.64 4.09 5.70
C THR A 182 7.22 3.96 5.14
N LEU A 183 6.22 4.62 5.74
CA LEU A 183 4.86 4.65 5.17
C LEU A 183 4.86 5.14 3.71
N ALA A 184 5.52 6.27 3.45
CA ALA A 184 5.60 6.84 2.11
C ALA A 184 6.39 5.93 1.15
N HIS A 185 7.42 5.25 1.65
CA HIS A 185 8.21 4.28 0.91
C HIS A 185 7.37 3.08 0.44
N GLU A 186 6.59 2.47 1.34
CA GLU A 186 5.77 1.30 1.01
C GLU A 186 4.62 1.65 0.05
N ILE A 187 4.00 2.84 0.20
CA ILE A 187 3.05 3.36 -0.79
C ILE A 187 3.72 3.54 -2.15
N GLY A 188 4.98 4.02 -2.16
CA GLY A 188 5.81 4.09 -3.36
C GLY A 188 5.95 2.74 -4.04
N HIS A 189 6.25 1.67 -3.28
CA HIS A 189 6.30 0.31 -3.81
C HIS A 189 4.97 -0.16 -4.38
N ALA A 190 3.84 0.10 -3.71
CA ALA A 190 2.51 -0.20 -4.24
C ALA A 190 2.24 0.49 -5.59
N CYS A 191 2.87 1.66 -5.80
CA CYS A 191 2.88 2.39 -7.06
C CYS A 191 3.99 1.98 -8.04
N ASN A 192 4.52 0.76 -7.89
CA ASN A 192 5.57 0.16 -8.73
C ASN A 192 6.92 0.90 -8.68
N LEU A 193 7.18 1.73 -7.67
CA LEU A 193 8.51 2.32 -7.51
C LEU A 193 9.48 1.26 -6.98
N TRP A 194 10.67 1.20 -7.56
CA TRP A 194 11.73 0.29 -7.12
C TRP A 194 12.82 1.01 -6.34
N HIS A 195 13.60 0.23 -5.61
CA HIS A 195 14.69 0.75 -4.82
C HIS A 195 15.68 1.59 -5.64
N SER A 196 16.13 2.68 -5.01
CA SER A 196 17.17 3.56 -5.47
C SER A 196 18.45 3.30 -4.67
N LYS A 197 19.61 3.49 -5.31
CA LYS A 197 20.92 3.46 -4.64
C LYS A 197 21.28 4.79 -3.95
N THR A 198 20.48 5.84 -4.15
CA THR A 198 20.76 7.19 -3.65
C THR A 198 20.04 7.45 -2.33
N LYS A 199 20.78 7.68 -1.24
CA LYS A 199 20.22 7.91 0.11
C LYS A 199 19.18 9.03 0.18
N SER A 200 19.36 10.12 -0.58
CA SER A 200 18.39 11.22 -0.58
C SER A 200 17.04 10.88 -1.25
N ASN A 201 16.91 9.71 -1.90
CA ASN A 201 15.71 9.29 -2.61
C ASN A 201 14.75 8.57 -1.68
N LEU A 202 13.44 8.80 -1.84
CA LEU A 202 12.38 8.12 -1.09
C LEU A 202 12.52 6.59 -1.16
N MET A 203 12.92 6.07 -2.32
CA MET A 203 13.08 4.63 -2.53
C MET A 203 14.45 4.09 -2.14
N TYR A 204 15.27 4.82 -1.38
CA TYR A 204 16.46 4.21 -0.79
C TYR A 204 16.03 3.10 0.18
N HIS A 205 16.79 2.01 0.27
CA HIS A 205 16.36 0.78 0.93
C HIS A 205 16.42 0.82 2.48
N ASN A 206 17.21 1.75 3.05
CA ASN A 206 17.31 1.94 4.49
C ASN A 206 16.38 3.07 4.98
N ASP A 207 16.08 3.05 6.27
CA ASP A 207 15.25 4.00 7.02
C ASP A 207 15.81 5.44 7.03
N ASP A 208 17.12 5.62 6.85
CA ASP A 208 17.77 6.94 6.76
C ASP A 208 17.57 7.67 5.41
N ARG A 209 16.58 7.24 4.63
CA ARG A 209 16.21 7.75 3.32
C ARG A 209 15.65 9.17 3.35
N GLY A 210 15.96 9.93 2.29
CA GLY A 210 15.37 11.26 2.05
C GLY A 210 14.00 11.17 1.38
N ASN A 211 13.49 12.30 0.89
CA ASN A 211 12.19 12.37 0.22
C ASN A 211 12.27 12.68 -1.28
N ASN A 212 13.46 12.70 -1.90
CA ASN A 212 13.56 13.05 -3.32
C ASN A 212 13.07 11.91 -4.22
N SER A 213 12.74 12.25 -5.46
CA SER A 213 12.35 11.30 -6.50
C SER A 213 12.99 11.68 -7.83
N LYS A 214 13.36 10.66 -8.61
CA LYS A 214 13.83 10.81 -9.99
C LYS A 214 12.63 11.10 -10.89
N TRP A 215 12.87 11.82 -12.00
CA TRP A 215 11.80 12.17 -12.95
C TRP A 215 10.96 10.95 -13.38
N PHE A 216 11.59 9.82 -13.72
CA PHE A 216 10.84 8.61 -14.12
C PHE A 216 10.02 8.00 -12.97
N GLN A 217 10.50 8.06 -11.71
CA GLN A 217 9.73 7.61 -10.54
C GLN A 217 8.48 8.48 -10.36
N ARG A 218 8.58 9.78 -10.64
CA ARG A 218 7.42 10.68 -10.58
C ARG A 218 6.37 10.27 -11.59
N ASN A 219 6.78 10.03 -12.84
CA ASN A 219 5.86 9.56 -13.87
C ASN A 219 5.24 8.21 -13.51
N LEU A 220 6.05 7.26 -13.06
CA LEU A 220 5.58 5.90 -12.72
C LEU A 220 4.54 5.93 -11.59
N LEU A 221 4.81 6.69 -10.53
CA LEU A 221 3.86 6.84 -9.42
C LEU A 221 2.57 7.53 -9.86
N ARG A 222 2.68 8.63 -10.62
CA ARG A 222 1.50 9.35 -11.14
C ARG A 222 0.67 8.52 -12.11
N SER A 223 1.28 7.51 -12.71
CA SER A 223 0.67 6.55 -13.63
C SER A 223 0.01 5.37 -12.90
N CYS A 224 0.23 5.23 -11.60
CA CYS A 224 -0.34 4.12 -10.85
C CYS A 224 -1.88 4.18 -10.82
N ARG A 225 -2.54 3.01 -10.85
CA ARG A 225 -4.01 2.86 -10.72
C ARG A 225 -4.62 3.52 -9.47
N HIS A 226 -3.80 3.76 -8.46
CA HIS A 226 -4.19 4.42 -7.21
C HIS A 226 -4.20 5.95 -7.32
N VAL A 227 -3.71 6.51 -8.44
CA VAL A 227 -3.46 7.93 -8.64
C VAL A 227 -4.25 8.45 -9.84
N ASN A 228 -5.15 9.39 -9.59
CA ASN A 228 -6.18 9.81 -10.52
C ASN A 228 -6.48 11.32 -10.39
N TYR A 229 -7.32 11.87 -11.26
CA TYR A 229 -7.62 13.31 -11.27
C TYR A 229 -8.82 13.72 -10.39
N TYR A 230 -9.40 12.78 -9.63
CA TYR A 230 -10.65 12.94 -8.88
C TYR A 230 -10.61 12.24 -7.51
#